data_AF-I1NC42-F1
#
_entry.id   AF-I1NC42-F1
#
_cell.length_a   1.000
_cell.length_b   1.000
_cell.length_c   1.000
_cell.angle_alpha   90.00
_cell.angle_beta   90.00
_cell.angle_gamma   90.00
#
_symmetry.space_group_name_H-M   'P 1'
#
loop_
_entity.id
_entity.type
_entity.pdbx_description
1 polymer ?
#
loop_
_entity_poly.entity_id
_entity_poly.type
_entity_poly.pdbx_seq_one_letter_code
_entity_poly.pdbx_strand_id
1 'polypeptide(L)'
;MERPRFTDHLEAIKFICKDFWSELFKKQIDNLKTNHRGTFVLQDNKFRWLARMSIDPSTDNVSPLEDITSPTAESKAAQAMSMHLYFPCGIIRGALSNLGIPCAVSADISNLPACSFVVRIKA
;
A
#
# COMPACT_ATOMS: atom_id res chain seq x y z
N MET A 1 -3.58 19.99 24.04
CA MET A 1 -4.92 20.23 23.46
C MET A 1 -5.42 18.90 22.90
N GLU A 2 -6.49 18.35 23.45
CA GLU A 2 -7.19 17.24 22.79
C GLU A 2 -7.82 17.76 21.50
N ARG A 3 -7.41 17.20 20.36
CA ARG A 3 -8.07 17.47 19.08
C ARG A 3 -9.39 16.69 19.08
N PRO A 4 -10.52 17.30 18.66
CA PRO A 4 -11.78 16.59 18.56
C PRO A 4 -11.62 15.32 17.71
N ARG A 5 -12.33 14.23 18.09
CA ARG A 5 -12.35 13.00 17.28
C ARG A 5 -12.87 13.32 15.88
N PHE A 6 -12.37 12.60 14.88
CA PHE A 6 -12.86 12.74 13.52
C PHE A 6 -14.35 12.37 13.47
N THR A 7 -15.15 13.26 12.91
CA THR A 7 -16.60 13.07 12.72
C THR A 7 -16.93 12.40 11.40
N ASP A 8 -16.00 12.44 10.44
CA ASP A 8 -16.12 11.84 9.12
C ASP A 8 -14.89 10.96 8.82
N HIS A 9 -15.15 9.80 8.23
CA HIS A 9 -14.14 8.90 7.73
C HIS A 9 -13.20 9.59 6.73
N LEU A 10 -13.70 10.50 5.90
CA LEU A 10 -12.86 11.22 4.94
C LEU A 10 -11.79 12.08 5.64
N GLU A 11 -12.12 12.71 6.78
CA GLU A 11 -11.17 13.52 7.54
C GLU A 11 -10.08 12.66 8.18
N ALA A 12 -10.43 11.48 8.71
CA ALA A 12 -9.44 10.54 9.21
C ALA A 12 -8.53 10.01 8.08
N ILE A 13 -9.08 9.73 6.89
CA ILE A 13 -8.27 9.33 5.72
C ILE A 13 -7.36 10.48 5.27
N LYS A 14 -7.82 11.74 5.28
CA LYS A 14 -6.96 12.90 4.99
C LYS A 14 -5.83 13.05 6.00
N PHE A 15 -6.10 12.80 7.28
CA PHE A 15 -5.06 12.76 8.31
C PHE A 15 -4.03 11.65 8.03
N ILE A 16 -4.47 10.45 7.61
CA ILE A 16 -3.56 9.40 7.17
C ILE A 16 -2.69 9.90 6.00
N CYS A 17 -3.30 10.47 4.96
CA CYS A 17 -2.59 10.93 3.76
C CYS A 17 -1.61 12.08 4.01
N LYS A 18 -1.89 12.94 4.99
CA LYS A 18 -1.13 14.17 5.24
C LYS A 18 -0.19 13.99 6.42
N ASP A 19 -0.70 14.12 7.64
CA ASP A 19 0.08 14.17 8.87
C ASP A 19 0.79 12.84 9.15
N PHE A 20 0.04 11.73 9.11
CA PHE A 20 0.57 10.43 9.49
C PHE A 20 1.60 9.89 8.48
N TRP A 21 1.30 9.98 7.18
CA TRP A 21 2.25 9.59 6.14
C TRP A 21 3.49 10.48 6.14
N SER A 22 3.32 11.79 6.39
CA SER A 22 4.45 12.72 6.51
C SER A 22 5.33 12.37 7.70
N GLU A 23 4.78 11.92 8.83
CA GLU A 23 5.60 11.53 9.97
C GLU A 23 6.46 10.29 9.65
N LEU A 24 5.87 9.27 9.01
CA LEU A 24 6.56 8.02 8.69
C LEU A 24 7.55 8.14 7.52
N PHE A 25 7.15 8.81 6.45
CA PHE A 25 7.87 8.80 5.17
C PHE A 25 8.39 10.18 4.75
N LYS A 26 8.19 11.21 5.58
CA LYS A 26 8.61 12.59 5.30
C LYS A 26 8.07 13.12 3.96
N LYS A 27 6.88 12.64 3.57
CA LYS A 27 6.09 13.09 2.41
C LYS A 27 4.60 12.78 2.62
N GLN A 28 3.73 13.44 1.87
CA GLN A 28 2.30 13.13 1.81
C GLN A 28 2.00 12.06 0.75
N ILE A 29 0.84 11.42 0.85
CA ILE A 29 0.27 10.60 -0.22
C ILE A 29 0.02 11.49 -1.45
N ASP A 30 0.39 11.01 -2.64
CA ASP A 30 0.35 11.82 -3.87
C ASP A 30 -1.08 11.93 -4.43
N ASN A 31 -1.88 10.88 -4.32
CA ASN A 31 -3.27 10.89 -4.79
C ASN A 31 -4.20 10.16 -3.83
N LEU A 32 -5.35 10.77 -3.55
CA LEU A 32 -6.44 10.16 -2.80
C LEU A 32 -7.68 10.10 -3.70
N LYS A 33 -8.19 8.89 -3.94
CA LYS A 33 -9.48 8.65 -4.62
C LYS A 33 -10.45 8.01 -3.64
N THR A 34 -11.75 8.26 -3.83
CA THR A 34 -12.81 7.58 -3.09
C THR A 34 -14.02 7.35 -3.98
N ASN A 35 -14.79 6.31 -3.69
CA ASN A 35 -16.11 6.09 -4.30
C ASN A 35 -17.26 6.66 -3.45
N HIS A 36 -16.96 7.41 -2.37
CA HIS A 36 -17.92 7.93 -1.38
C HIS A 36 -18.78 6.85 -0.69
N ARG A 37 -18.45 5.57 -0.89
CA ARG A 37 -19.14 4.39 -0.34
C ARG A 37 -18.19 3.55 0.51
N GLY A 38 -17.30 4.21 1.25
CA GLY A 38 -16.38 3.56 2.19
C GLY A 38 -15.13 2.93 1.57
N THR A 39 -14.86 3.13 0.27
CA THR A 39 -13.60 2.70 -0.36
C THR A 39 -12.73 3.89 -0.71
N PHE A 40 -11.45 3.81 -0.36
CA PHE A 40 -10.43 4.83 -0.62
C PHE A 40 -9.21 4.19 -1.26
N VAL A 41 -8.57 4.92 -2.18
CA VAL A 41 -7.32 4.51 -2.82
C VAL A 41 -6.28 5.60 -2.58
N LEU A 42 -5.21 5.24 -1.89
CA LEU A 42 -4.09 6.11 -1.52
C LEU A 42 -2.90 5.71 -2.39
N GLN A 43 -2.46 6.59 -3.28
CA GLN A 43 -1.36 6.33 -4.21
C GLN A 43 -0.10 7.06 -3.74
N ASP A 44 0.98 6.31 -3.58
CA ASP A 44 2.33 6.85 -3.37
C ASP A 44 3.17 6.53 -4.60
N ASN A 45 3.56 7.56 -5.36
CA ASN A 45 4.32 7.44 -6.60
C ASN A 45 5.81 7.15 -6.38
N LYS A 46 6.30 7.39 -5.15
CA LYS A 46 7.72 7.25 -4.80
C LYS A 46 7.83 6.66 -3.40
N PHE A 47 7.28 5.47 -3.22
CA PHE A 47 7.21 4.85 -1.91
C PHE A 47 8.62 4.46 -1.44
N ARG A 48 9.10 5.11 -0.37
CA ARG A 48 10.52 5.09 0.02
C ARG A 48 11.06 3.68 0.31
N TRP A 49 10.21 2.79 0.82
CA TRP A 49 10.60 1.41 1.12
C TRP A 49 10.79 0.56 -0.14
N LEU A 50 10.12 0.90 -1.25
CA LEU A 50 10.31 0.24 -2.55
C LEU A 50 11.44 0.87 -3.37
N ALA A 51 11.87 2.10 -3.05
CA ALA A 51 12.83 2.87 -3.84
C ALA A 51 14.22 2.23 -3.98
N ARG A 52 14.56 1.26 -3.13
CA ARG A 52 15.86 0.55 -3.15
C ARG A 52 15.72 -0.92 -3.55
N MET A 53 14.53 -1.36 -3.94
CA MET A 53 14.34 -2.72 -4.45
C MET A 53 14.91 -2.81 -5.85
N SER A 54 15.92 -3.65 -6.04
CA SER A 54 16.35 -4.12 -7.35
C SER A 54 15.59 -5.41 -7.66
N ILE A 55 14.85 -5.41 -8.75
CA ILE A 55 14.36 -6.67 -9.35
C ILE A 55 15.51 -7.18 -10.20
N ASP A 56 15.95 -8.43 -9.96
CA ASP A 56 16.88 -9.09 -10.86
C ASP A 56 16.11 -9.51 -12.13
N PRO A 57 16.41 -8.94 -13.31
CA PRO A 57 15.77 -9.34 -14.56
C PRO A 57 16.26 -10.70 -15.06
N SER A 58 17.27 -11.33 -14.44
CA SER A 58 17.85 -12.59 -14.92
C SER A 58 16.91 -13.79 -14.85
N THR A 59 15.69 -13.61 -14.33
CA THR A 59 14.58 -14.56 -14.46
C THR A 59 13.97 -14.62 -15.87
N ASP A 60 14.34 -13.73 -16.79
CA ASP A 60 13.90 -13.76 -18.20
C ASP A 60 14.71 -14.72 -19.09
N ASN A 61 15.84 -15.25 -18.60
CA ASN A 61 16.69 -16.19 -19.36
C ASN A 61 16.51 -17.65 -18.91
N VAL A 62 15.26 -18.09 -18.75
CA VAL A 62 14.97 -19.52 -18.59
C VAL A 62 15.18 -20.19 -19.95
N SER A 63 16.20 -21.03 -20.03
CA SER A 63 16.39 -21.96 -21.15
C SER A 63 15.12 -22.81 -21.33
N PRO A 64 14.68 -23.12 -22.56
CA PRO A 64 13.34 -23.67 -22.82
C PRO A 64 13.06 -25.11 -22.32
N LEU A 65 13.83 -25.64 -21.37
CA LEU A 65 13.58 -26.93 -20.72
C LEU A 65 13.73 -26.75 -19.21
N GLU A 66 12.67 -26.41 -18.46
CA GLU A 66 12.41 -26.93 -17.09
C GLU A 66 10.91 -26.76 -16.73
N ASP A 67 10.22 -27.90 -16.62
CA ASP A 67 9.01 -28.24 -15.85
C ASP A 67 7.80 -27.27 -15.71
N ILE A 68 6.68 -27.75 -16.25
CA ILE A 68 5.31 -27.18 -16.27
C ILE A 68 4.66 -26.97 -14.87
N THR A 69 5.36 -27.29 -13.78
CA THR A 69 4.77 -27.27 -12.41
C THR A 69 5.39 -26.21 -11.48
N SER A 70 6.32 -25.38 -11.98
CA SER A 70 6.95 -24.33 -11.19
C SER A 70 6.22 -22.98 -11.36
N PRO A 71 5.97 -22.20 -10.29
CA PRO A 71 5.47 -20.84 -10.43
C PRO A 71 6.49 -20.07 -11.27
N THR A 72 6.04 -19.51 -12.39
CA THR A 72 6.90 -18.75 -13.31
C THR A 72 7.71 -17.72 -12.52
N ALA A 73 8.94 -17.47 -12.91
CA ALA A 73 9.86 -16.64 -12.14
C ALA A 73 9.34 -15.19 -11.92
N GLU A 74 8.49 -14.70 -12.83
CA GLU A 74 7.68 -13.47 -12.66
C GLU A 74 6.79 -13.50 -11.40
N SER A 75 6.15 -14.63 -11.11
CA SER A 75 5.26 -14.79 -9.95
C SER A 75 6.01 -14.71 -8.62
N LYS A 76 7.26 -15.19 -8.56
CA LYS A 76 8.10 -15.11 -7.36
C LYS A 76 8.54 -13.67 -7.07
N ALA A 77 8.95 -12.92 -8.09
CA ALA A 77 9.31 -11.52 -7.94
C ALA A 77 8.11 -10.68 -7.50
N ALA A 78 6.95 -10.86 -8.16
CA ALA A 78 5.70 -10.20 -7.78
C ALA A 78 5.26 -10.54 -6.35
N GLN A 79 5.41 -11.80 -5.94
CA GLN A 79 5.07 -12.24 -4.59
C GLN A 79 6.02 -11.63 -3.54
N ALA A 80 7.33 -11.66 -3.76
CA ALA A 80 8.31 -11.04 -2.88
C ALA A 80 8.08 -9.52 -2.73
N MET A 81 7.71 -8.87 -3.83
CA MET A 81 7.30 -7.47 -3.86
C MET A 81 6.05 -7.20 -3.01
N SER A 82 5.02 -8.03 -3.13
CA SER A 82 3.78 -7.89 -2.34
C SER A 82 4.03 -8.02 -0.83
N MET A 83 5.02 -8.81 -0.41
CA MET A 83 5.39 -8.96 1.00
C MET A 83 5.86 -7.64 1.63
N HIS A 84 6.53 -6.78 0.86
CA HIS A 84 6.99 -5.47 1.33
C HIS A 84 5.85 -4.49 1.60
N LEU A 85 4.64 -4.77 1.07
CA LEU A 85 3.46 -3.96 1.28
C LEU A 85 2.60 -4.44 2.47
N TYR A 86 2.82 -5.62 3.03
CA TYR A 86 2.03 -6.11 4.17
C TYR A 86 2.20 -5.24 5.41
N PHE A 87 3.44 -4.84 5.72
CA PHE A 87 3.69 -4.00 6.88
C PHE A 87 3.09 -2.59 6.74
N PRO A 88 3.27 -1.87 5.61
CA PRO A 88 2.54 -0.62 5.33
C PRO A 88 1.00 -0.76 5.40
N CYS A 89 0.43 -1.85 4.87
CA CYS A 89 -1.00 -2.12 5.01
C CYS A 89 -1.42 -2.22 6.48
N GLY A 90 -0.63 -2.95 7.28
CA GLY A 90 -0.84 -3.11 8.71
C GLY A 90 -0.77 -1.79 9.47
N ILE A 91 0.19 -0.92 9.11
CA ILE A 91 0.35 0.43 9.68
C ILE A 91 -0.91 1.27 9.42
N ILE A 92 -1.38 1.35 8.17
CA ILE A 92 -2.59 2.11 7.82
C ILE A 92 -3.81 1.56 8.57
N ARG A 93 -3.98 0.23 8.56
CA ARG A 93 -5.08 -0.46 9.25
C ARG A 93 -5.06 -0.17 10.75
N GLY A 94 -3.89 -0.27 11.38
CA GLY A 94 -3.70 -0.04 12.81
C GLY A 94 -4.01 1.41 13.19
N ALA A 95 -3.50 2.38 12.42
CA ALA A 95 -3.78 3.80 12.63
C ALA A 95 -5.27 4.13 12.55
N LEU A 96 -5.96 3.65 11.50
CA LEU A 96 -7.41 3.86 11.36
C LEU A 96 -8.22 3.13 12.44
N SER A 97 -7.81 1.92 12.83
CA SER A 97 -8.45 1.20 13.94
C SER A 97 -8.31 1.96 15.26
N ASN A 98 -7.16 2.57 15.52
CA ASN A 98 -6.93 3.40 16.71
C ASN A 98 -7.76 4.71 16.69
N LEU A 99 -8.13 5.18 15.50
CA LEU A 99 -9.08 6.29 15.32
C LEU A 99 -10.56 5.86 15.42
N GLY A 100 -10.83 4.56 15.65
CA GLY A 100 -12.18 4.01 15.73
C GLY A 100 -12.81 3.70 14.37
N ILE A 101 -12.01 3.52 13.32
CA ILE A 101 -12.48 3.19 11.96
C ILE A 101 -11.95 1.80 11.58
N PRO A 102 -12.70 0.74 11.86
CA PRO A 102 -12.35 -0.61 11.44
C PRO A 102 -12.31 -0.69 9.91
N CYS A 103 -11.20 -1.18 9.36
CA CYS A 103 -11.02 -1.27 7.91
C CYS A 103 -10.25 -2.53 7.49
N ALA A 104 -10.33 -2.84 6.21
CA ALA A 104 -9.42 -3.74 5.52
C ALA A 104 -8.51 -2.89 4.61
N VAL A 105 -7.23 -3.27 4.52
CA VAL A 105 -6.26 -2.62 3.66
C VAL A 105 -5.60 -3.68 2.79
N SER A 106 -5.59 -3.46 1.49
CA SER A 106 -4.85 -4.25 0.50
C SER A 106 -3.99 -3.30 -0.32
N ALA A 107 -2.89 -3.78 -0.89
CA ALA A 107 -2.02 -2.92 -1.67
C ALA A 107 -1.41 -3.66 -2.85
N ASP A 108 -1.01 -2.89 -3.85
CA ASP A 108 -0.42 -3.38 -5.09
C ASP A 108 0.68 -2.43 -5.57
N ILE A 109 1.67 -2.97 -6.29
CA ILE A 109 2.75 -2.19 -6.88
C ILE A 109 2.40 -1.90 -8.34
N SER A 110 2.13 -0.63 -8.64
CA SER A 110 1.80 -0.21 -10.01
C SER A 110 3.03 -0.28 -10.92
N ASN A 111 4.10 0.39 -10.50
CA ASN A 111 5.38 0.47 -11.20
C ASN A 111 6.43 0.90 -10.18
N LEU A 112 7.54 0.18 -9.99
CA LEU A 112 8.50 0.58 -8.96
C LEU A 112 9.00 2.03 -9.18
N PRO A 113 9.07 2.87 -8.13
CA PRO A 113 8.75 2.59 -6.72
C PRO A 113 7.33 3.00 -6.27
N ALA A 114 6.40 3.17 -7.21
CA ALA A 114 5.01 3.53 -6.95
C ALA A 114 4.16 2.33 -6.49
N CYS A 115 3.27 2.59 -5.53
CA CYS A 115 2.28 1.62 -5.05
C CYS A 115 0.95 2.30 -4.70
N SER A 116 -0.10 1.49 -4.59
CA SER A 116 -1.44 1.94 -4.19
C SER A 116 -1.95 1.12 -3.01
N PHE A 117 -2.53 1.80 -2.02
CA PHE A 117 -3.21 1.19 -0.89
C PHE A 117 -4.72 1.38 -1.03
N VAL A 118 -5.47 0.29 -1.09
CA VAL A 118 -6.93 0.27 -1.11
C VAL A 118 -7.43 0.03 0.31
N VAL A 119 -8.07 1.06 0.87
CA VAL A 119 -8.71 1.02 2.20
C VAL A 119 -10.20 0.84 2.03
N ARG A 120 -10.75 -0.21 2.64
CA ARG A 120 -12.19 -0.50 2.68
C ARG A 120 -12.67 -0.43 4.12
N ILE A 121 -13.50 0.56 4.42
CA ILE A 121 -14.11 0.72 5.74
C ILE A 121 -15.15 -0.39 5.92
N LYS A 122 -15.14 -1.04 7.08
CA LYS A 122 -16.13 -2.05 7.43
C LYS A 122 -17.40 -1.32 7.90
N ALA A 123 -18.54 -1.73 7.36
CA ALA A 123 -19.84 -1.29 7.86
C ALA A 123 -20.09 -1.84 9.27
#